data_AF-A0AAW9KB29-F1
#
_entry.id   AF-A0AAW9KB29-F1
#
_cell.length_a   1.000
_cell.length_b   1.000
_cell.length_c   1.000
_cell.angle_alpha   90.00
_cell.angle_beta   90.00
_cell.angle_gamma   90.00
#
_symmetry.space_group_name_H-M   'P 1'
#
loop_
_entity.id
_entity.type
_entity.pdbx_description
1 polymer ?
#
loop_
_entity_poly.entity_id
_entity_poly.type
_entity_poly.pdbx_seq_one_letter_code
_entity_poly.pdbx_strand_id
1 'polypeptide(L)'
;REDGCERDVFSLIGPKRFELPWRQLEEQGWIATVLCTEVRVAMSEPTMERYRRAVLREKARIAGENEDKISMTRQILAAHPDVPTLVIGQFLDQLEELSQALHAPLLTGKTPQDERQRLYEQFKDGSVP
;
A
#
# COMPACT_ATOMS: atom_id res chain seq x y z
N ARG A 1 10.29 -18.08 -4.93
CA ARG A 1 9.14 -17.59 -5.71
C ARG A 1 9.54 -16.48 -6.69
N GLU A 2 10.36 -15.50 -6.30
CA GLU A 2 10.98 -14.58 -7.26
C GLU A 2 12.37 -15.03 -7.74
N ASP A 3 12.99 -15.96 -7.01
CA ASP A 3 14.24 -16.66 -7.33
C ASP A 3 14.04 -17.96 -8.15
N GLY A 4 12.80 -18.33 -8.47
CA GLY A 4 12.47 -19.56 -9.20
C GLY A 4 12.52 -20.86 -8.37
N CYS A 5 12.99 -20.83 -7.13
CA CYS A 5 13.15 -22.00 -6.25
C CYS A 5 11.86 -22.43 -5.52
N GLU A 6 10.70 -21.95 -5.96
CA GLU A 6 9.41 -22.28 -5.31
C GLU A 6 9.09 -23.77 -5.31
N ARG A 7 9.62 -24.53 -6.27
CA ARG A 7 9.40 -25.98 -6.37
C ARG A 7 10.21 -26.77 -5.35
N ASP A 8 11.34 -26.22 -4.89
CA ASP A 8 12.24 -26.87 -3.93
C ASP A 8 11.61 -26.93 -2.53
N VAL A 9 10.66 -26.03 -2.25
CA VAL A 9 9.86 -26.07 -1.02
C VAL A 9 9.08 -27.39 -0.92
N PHE A 10 8.53 -27.90 -2.02
CA PHE A 10 7.77 -29.15 -2.01
C PHE A 10 8.63 -30.38 -1.72
N SER A 11 9.95 -30.31 -1.95
CA SER A 11 10.88 -31.37 -1.55
C SER A 11 11.08 -31.42 -0.03
N LEU A 12 10.88 -30.30 0.68
CA LEU A 12 11.05 -30.20 2.14
C LEU A 12 9.77 -30.54 2.92
N ILE A 13 8.61 -30.09 2.42
CA ILE A 13 7.32 -30.21 3.14
C ILE A 13 6.33 -31.17 2.48
N GLY A 14 6.67 -31.71 1.31
CA GLY A 14 5.80 -32.55 0.50
C GLY A 14 4.89 -31.77 -0.47
N PRO A 15 4.08 -32.46 -1.27
CA PRO A 15 3.27 -31.84 -2.31
C PRO A 15 2.09 -31.07 -1.72
N LYS A 16 1.68 -30.00 -2.41
CA LYS A 16 0.47 -29.24 -2.09
C LYS A 16 -0.76 -30.15 -2.14
N ARG A 17 -1.44 -30.29 -1.00
CA ARG A 17 -2.56 -31.23 -0.81
C ARG A 17 -3.92 -30.64 -1.18
N PHE A 18 -4.09 -29.34 -0.99
CA PHE A 18 -5.37 -28.66 -1.19
C PHE A 18 -5.13 -27.22 -1.64
N GLU A 19 -6.00 -26.74 -2.51
CA GLU A 19 -6.12 -25.33 -2.89
C GLU A 19 -7.58 -25.02 -3.11
N LEU A 20 -8.02 -23.87 -2.59
CA LEU A 20 -9.33 -23.34 -2.88
C LEU A 20 -9.14 -21.99 -3.59
N PRO A 21 -9.76 -21.80 -4.76
CA PRO A 21 -9.70 -20.52 -5.46
C PRO A 21 -10.34 -19.40 -4.64
N TRP A 22 -9.68 -18.26 -4.52
CA TRP A 22 -10.21 -17.10 -3.79
C TRP A 22 -11.56 -16.64 -4.34
N ARG A 23 -11.75 -16.67 -5.66
CA ARG A 23 -13.04 -16.33 -6.28
C ARG A 23 -14.20 -17.20 -5.80
N GLN A 24 -13.98 -18.48 -5.52
CA GLN A 24 -15.03 -19.33 -4.98
C GLN A 24 -15.39 -18.94 -3.54
N LEU A 25 -14.41 -18.55 -2.73
CA LEU A 25 -14.65 -18.05 -1.38
C LEU A 25 -15.43 -16.73 -1.40
N GLU A 26 -15.15 -15.87 -2.37
CA GLU A 26 -15.85 -14.60 -2.60
C GLU A 26 -17.30 -14.83 -3.01
N GLU A 27 -17.54 -15.69 -4.01
CA GLU A 27 -18.87 -16.08 -4.48
C GLU A 27 -19.73 -16.72 -3.37
N GLN A 28 -19.09 -17.42 -2.43
CA GLN A 28 -19.74 -18.04 -1.28
C GLN A 28 -19.91 -17.08 -0.08
N GLY A 29 -19.39 -15.85 -0.17
CA GLY A 29 -19.51 -14.84 0.88
C GLY A 29 -18.59 -15.04 2.08
N TRP A 30 -17.57 -15.90 1.99
CA TRP A 30 -16.58 -16.09 3.05
C TRP A 30 -15.54 -14.97 3.10
N ILE A 31 -15.30 -14.30 1.97
CA ILE A 31 -14.40 -13.15 1.86
C ILE A 31 -15.11 -11.99 1.15
N ALA A 32 -14.70 -10.76 1.47
CA ALA A 32 -15.26 -9.57 0.85
C ALA A 32 -14.85 -9.46 -0.64
N THR A 33 -15.74 -8.89 -1.45
CA THR A 33 -15.46 -8.54 -2.85
C THR A 33 -14.45 -7.40 -2.93
N VAL A 34 -13.51 -7.52 -3.87
CA VAL A 34 -12.43 -6.55 -4.07
C VAL A 34 -12.51 -5.93 -5.46
N LEU A 35 -12.51 -4.60 -5.51
CA LEU A 35 -12.35 -3.83 -6.75
C LEU A 35 -10.94 -3.27 -6.82
N CYS A 36 -10.16 -3.72 -7.81
CA CYS A 36 -8.82 -3.18 -8.08
C CYS A 36 -8.90 -2.08 -9.14
N THR A 37 -8.46 -0.87 -8.78
CA THR A 37 -8.43 0.29 -9.70
C THR A 37 -7.01 0.84 -9.79
N GLU A 38 -6.48 1.01 -11.01
CA GLU A 38 -5.20 1.69 -11.25
C GLU A 38 -5.47 3.17 -11.56
N VAL A 39 -4.96 4.06 -10.71
CA VAL A 39 -5.03 5.51 -10.92
C VAL A 39 -3.66 6.03 -11.29
N ARG A 40 -3.52 6.54 -12.53
CA ARG A 40 -2.28 7.15 -13.01
C ARG A 40 -2.25 8.62 -12.67
N VAL A 41 -1.25 9.02 -11.89
CA VAL A 41 -1.03 10.41 -11.50
C VAL A 41 0.11 10.98 -12.33
N ALA A 42 -0.18 12.04 -13.09
CA ALA A 42 0.83 12.76 -13.85
C ALA A 42 1.86 13.41 -12.92
N MET A 43 3.07 13.66 -13.42
CA MET A 43 4.08 14.44 -12.71
C MET A 43 4.06 15.87 -13.23
N SER A 44 4.30 16.83 -12.35
CA SER A 44 4.63 18.21 -12.75
C SER A 44 5.84 18.25 -13.68
N GLU A 45 5.92 19.27 -14.55
CA GLU A 45 7.03 19.44 -15.49
C GLU A 45 8.42 19.42 -14.80
N PRO A 46 8.65 20.10 -13.66
CA PRO A 46 9.92 20.01 -12.95
C PRO A 46 10.28 18.59 -12.50
N THR A 47 9.30 17.84 -11.98
CA THR A 47 9.49 16.45 -11.53
C THR A 47 9.74 15.53 -12.73
N MET A 48 9.01 15.73 -13.82
CA MET A 48 9.18 14.98 -15.06
C MET A 48 10.58 15.19 -15.66
N GLU A 49 11.10 16.41 -15.63
CA GLU A 49 12.46 16.70 -16.11
C GLU A 49 13.54 16.01 -15.25
N ARG A 50 13.39 16.05 -13.92
CA ARG A 50 14.24 15.27 -13.00
C ARG A 50 14.18 13.78 -13.32
N TYR A 51 12.97 13.25 -13.51
CA TYR A 51 12.75 11.84 -13.83
C TYR A 51 13.42 11.43 -15.15
N ARG A 52 13.35 12.28 -16.20
CA ARG A 52 13.96 11.98 -17.51
C ARG A 52 15.48 11.81 -17.41
N ARG A 53 16.14 12.67 -16.62
CA ARG A 53 17.61 12.68 -16.44
C ARG A 53 18.14 11.63 -15.47
N ALA A 54 17.29 11.11 -14.59
CA ALA A 54 17.66 10.16 -13.55
C ALA A 54 18.03 8.77 -14.10
N VAL A 55 18.84 8.02 -13.34
CA VAL A 55 19.11 6.60 -13.63
C VAL A 55 17.92 5.71 -13.23
N LEU A 56 17.84 4.48 -13.75
CA LEU A 56 16.69 3.57 -13.53
C LEU A 56 16.28 3.41 -12.07
N ARG A 57 17.25 3.30 -11.15
CA ARG A 57 16.99 3.16 -9.71
C ARG A 57 16.34 4.40 -9.11
N GLU A 58 16.76 5.58 -9.55
CA GLU A 58 16.25 6.87 -9.07
C GLU A 58 14.88 7.20 -9.67
N LYS A 59 14.62 6.78 -10.91
CA LYS A 59 13.32 6.94 -11.56
C LYS A 59 12.18 6.37 -10.71
N ALA A 60 12.36 5.16 -10.19
CA ALA A 60 11.36 4.53 -9.31
C ALA A 60 11.07 5.38 -8.06
N ARG A 61 12.11 5.98 -7.47
CA ARG A 61 11.99 6.85 -6.31
C ARG A 61 11.27 8.15 -6.64
N ILE A 62 11.69 8.84 -7.72
CA ILE A 62 11.05 10.09 -8.18
C ILE A 62 9.57 9.88 -8.51
N ALA A 63 9.23 8.76 -9.16
CA ALA A 63 7.83 8.42 -9.43
C ALA A 63 7.04 8.04 -8.17
N GLY A 64 7.69 7.38 -7.22
CA GLY A 64 7.14 7.05 -5.91
C GLY A 64 6.74 8.30 -5.14
N GLU A 65 7.71 9.19 -4.93
CA GLU A 65 7.64 10.46 -4.18
C GLU A 65 7.00 11.61 -4.99
N ASN A 66 6.22 11.34 -6.04
CA ASN A 66 5.53 12.39 -6.78
C ASN A 66 4.49 13.10 -5.90
N GLU A 67 4.73 14.38 -5.60
CA GLU A 67 3.87 15.23 -4.75
C GLU A 67 2.41 15.29 -5.22
N ASP A 68 2.16 15.21 -6.54
CA ASP A 68 0.80 15.21 -7.10
C ASP A 68 -0.04 14.02 -6.62
N LYS A 69 0.61 12.94 -6.15
CA LYS A 69 -0.08 11.80 -5.52
C LYS A 69 -0.75 12.17 -4.21
N ILE A 70 -0.24 13.16 -3.47
CA ILE A 70 -0.85 13.61 -2.22
C ILE A 70 -2.25 14.16 -2.49
N SER A 71 -2.38 15.01 -3.52
CA SER A 71 -3.67 15.55 -3.94
C SER A 71 -4.63 14.44 -4.40
N MET A 72 -4.14 13.49 -5.20
CA MET A 72 -4.97 12.35 -5.63
C MET A 72 -5.43 11.49 -4.44
N THR A 73 -4.55 11.18 -3.49
CA THR A 73 -4.91 10.42 -2.28
C THR A 73 -6.00 11.15 -1.49
N ARG A 74 -5.92 12.47 -1.32
CA ARG A 74 -6.99 13.26 -0.68
C ARG A 74 -8.33 13.13 -1.41
N GLN A 75 -8.32 13.16 -2.74
CA GLN A 75 -9.55 13.02 -3.53
C GLN A 75 -10.17 11.64 -3.36
N ILE A 76 -9.36 10.58 -3.34
CA ILE A 76 -9.82 9.22 -3.10
C ILE A 76 -10.42 9.09 -1.69
N LEU A 77 -9.73 9.59 -0.67
CA LEU A 77 -10.23 9.56 0.71
C LEU A 77 -11.54 10.36 0.86
N ALA A 78 -11.63 11.53 0.21
CA ALA A 78 -12.86 12.35 0.23
C ALA A 78 -14.04 11.67 -0.48
N ALA A 79 -13.79 10.78 -1.44
CA ALA A 79 -14.83 9.97 -2.08
C ALA A 79 -15.31 8.81 -1.18
N HIS A 80 -14.58 8.49 -0.11
CA HIS A 80 -14.83 7.37 0.80
C HIS A 80 -14.71 7.79 2.28
N PRO A 81 -15.44 8.83 2.75
CA PRO A 81 -15.22 9.43 4.07
C PRO A 81 -15.51 8.49 5.25
N ASP A 82 -16.42 7.53 5.07
CA ASP A 82 -16.87 6.61 6.13
C ASP A 82 -16.21 5.22 6.02
N VAL A 83 -15.20 5.06 5.16
CA VAL A 83 -14.52 3.78 4.94
C VAL A 83 -13.15 3.81 5.59
N PRO A 84 -12.88 2.92 6.57
CA PRO A 84 -11.54 2.79 7.15
C PRO A 84 -10.52 2.52 6.05
N THR A 85 -9.53 3.40 5.90
CA THR A 85 -8.61 3.35 4.75
C THR A 85 -7.15 3.25 5.20
N LEU A 86 -6.44 2.26 4.68
CA LEU A 86 -4.99 2.12 4.86
C LEU A 86 -4.24 2.64 3.63
N VAL A 87 -3.35 3.60 3.82
CA VAL A 87 -2.44 4.10 2.79
C VAL A 87 -1.09 3.39 2.95
N ILE A 88 -0.70 2.61 1.93
CA ILE A 88 0.57 1.85 1.94
C ILE A 88 1.52 2.46 0.91
N GLY A 89 2.73 2.80 1.35
CA GLY A 89 3.78 3.41 0.54
C GLY A 89 5.11 2.68 0.69
N GLN A 90 6.03 2.94 -0.24
CA GLN A 90 7.33 2.27 -0.29
C GLN A 90 8.45 3.07 0.38
N PHE A 91 8.40 4.40 0.30
CA PHE A 91 9.45 5.29 0.79
C PHE A 91 9.00 6.00 2.07
N LEU A 92 9.90 6.14 3.04
CA LEU A 92 9.57 6.77 4.32
C LEU A 92 9.28 8.26 4.16
N ASP A 93 10.11 8.99 3.40
CA ASP A 93 9.94 10.43 3.14
C ASP A 93 8.55 10.71 2.50
N GLN A 94 8.15 9.88 1.53
CA GLN A 94 6.80 9.92 0.94
C GLN A 94 5.69 9.73 1.98
N LEU A 95 5.85 8.75 2.87
CA LEU A 95 4.86 8.42 3.89
C LEU A 95 4.77 9.50 4.98
N GLU A 96 5.89 10.14 5.31
CA GLU A 96 5.94 11.28 6.23
C GLU A 96 5.19 12.48 5.65
N GLU A 97 5.40 12.81 4.37
CA GLU A 97 4.65 13.87 3.69
C GLU A 97 3.14 13.56 3.62
N LEU A 98 2.76 12.32 3.28
CA LEU A 98 1.37 11.89 3.26
C LEU A 98 0.74 11.96 4.66
N SER A 99 1.43 11.49 5.69
CA SER A 99 0.95 11.54 7.08
C SER A 99 0.68 12.97 7.53
N GLN A 100 1.62 13.89 7.26
CA GLN A 100 1.46 15.31 7.58
C GLN A 100 0.30 15.94 6.80
N ALA A 101 0.22 15.67 5.51
CA ALA A 101 -0.83 16.20 4.64
C ALA A 101 -2.22 15.70 5.08
N LEU A 102 -2.35 14.41 5.34
CA LEU A 102 -3.63 13.76 5.65
C LEU A 102 -4.01 13.86 7.13
N HIS A 103 -3.09 14.34 7.98
CA HIS A 103 -3.24 14.32 9.45
C HIS A 103 -3.54 12.91 9.99
N ALA A 104 -2.94 11.90 9.37
CA ALA A 104 -3.14 10.49 9.69
C ALA A 104 -1.90 9.90 10.39
N PRO A 105 -2.04 8.97 11.35
CA PRO A 105 -0.90 8.34 12.00
C PRO A 105 -0.03 7.54 11.03
N LEU A 106 1.29 7.54 11.28
CA LEU A 106 2.27 6.83 10.47
C LEU A 106 2.84 5.62 11.21
N LEU A 107 2.69 4.44 10.62
CA LEU A 107 3.35 3.22 11.06
C LEU A 107 4.60 2.96 10.22
N THR A 108 5.76 2.84 10.87
CA THR A 108 7.02 2.46 10.23
C THR A 108 7.62 1.22 10.88
N GLY A 109 8.73 0.70 10.34
CA GLY A 109 9.49 -0.38 11.00
C GLY A 109 10.08 0.00 12.35
N LYS A 110 10.18 1.29 12.67
CA LYS A 110 10.70 1.79 13.95
C LYS A 110 9.61 1.96 15.02
N THR A 111 8.33 1.88 14.65
CA THR A 111 7.22 2.04 15.61
C THR A 111 7.24 0.88 16.61
N PRO A 112 7.32 1.16 17.94
CA PRO A 112 7.27 0.15 18.98
C PRO A 112 6.01 -0.72 18.89
N GLN A 113 6.09 -1.97 19.34
CA GLN A 113 4.98 -2.92 19.25
C GLN A 113 3.73 -2.44 19.99
N ASP A 114 3.90 -1.89 21.20
CA ASP A 114 2.78 -1.40 22.02
C ASP A 114 2.06 -0.23 21.35
N GLU A 115 2.81 0.71 20.79
CA GLU A 115 2.25 1.85 20.05
C GLU A 115 1.56 1.42 18.76
N ARG A 116 2.16 0.46 18.04
CA ARG A 116 1.53 -0.14 16.85
C ARG A 116 0.18 -0.77 17.20
N GLN A 117 0.12 -1.55 18.27
CA GLN A 117 -1.11 -2.21 18.70
C GLN A 117 -2.18 -1.18 19.04
N ARG A 118 -1.82 -0.14 19.81
CA ARG A 118 -2.72 0.97 20.14
C ARG A 118 -3.29 1.65 18.90
N LEU A 119 -2.45 2.00 17.93
CA LEU A 119 -2.89 2.65 16.70
C LEU A 119 -3.83 1.75 15.88
N TYR A 120 -3.57 0.43 15.82
CA TYR A 120 -4.48 -0.50 15.15
C TYR A 120 -5.83 -0.65 15.85
N GLU A 121 -5.85 -0.62 17.17
CA GLU A 121 -7.11 -0.66 17.94
C GLU A 121 -7.95 0.60 17.66
N GLN A 122 -7.30 1.77 17.73
CA GLN A 122 -7.94 3.06 17.43
C GLN A 122 -8.44 3.18 15.98
N PHE A 123 -7.73 2.56 15.03
CA PHE A 123 -8.19 2.50 13.64
C PHE A 123 -9.42 1.58 13.49
N LYS A 124 -9.45 0.46 14.21
CA LYS A 124 -10.58 -0.49 14.14
C LYS A 124 -11.84 0.02 14.81
N ASP A 125 -11.70 0.80 15.89
CA ASP A 125 -12.84 1.37 16.62
C ASP A 125 -13.30 2.73 16.06
N GLY A 126 -12.55 3.30 15.11
CA GLY A 126 -12.88 4.57 14.44
C GLY A 126 -12.46 5.82 15.21
N SER A 127 -11.71 5.69 16.32
CA SER A 127 -11.15 6.82 17.06
C SER A 127 -10.09 7.59 16.26
N VAL A 128 -9.49 6.93 15.27
CA VAL A 128 -8.51 7.50 14.35
C VAL A 128 -8.98 7.22 12.91
N PRO A 129 -8.86 8.21 12.00
CA PRO A 129 -9.22 8.06 10.59
C PRO A 129 -8.35 7.05 9.83
#